data_AF-A0A940NZN1-F1
#
_entry.id   AF-A0A940NZN1-F1
#
_cell.length_a   1.000
_cell.length_b   1.000
_cell.length_c   1.000
_cell.angle_alpha   90.00
_cell.angle_beta   90.00
_cell.angle_gamma   90.00
#
_symmetry.space_group_name_H-M   'P 1'
#
loop_
_entity.id
_entity.type
_entity.pdbx_description
1 polymer ?
#
loop_
_entity_poly.entity_id
_entity_poly.type
_entity_poly.pdbx_seq_one_letter_code
_entity_poly.pdbx_strand_id
1 'polypeptide(L)'
;MIQRIPKPIRIAITVLLSLVIIFGIAFLIFSHTPTYFRLRYPSIDDRMSEYPTITAKVPSDFVSRTKHGITIKAPSDCVNPKESNIAPFKSDYLSILVMSDSESDLYDDSDEFFSQAQYEHFFNSIGEEMPETWYDDLVFLRNNLTSETCRGLHGTDFRIYRLMAKSKDLVSKVETPYFYHGDNFDGLICVLSKKNTNVVICDPVHQQYATVMISCEDEKLKRQIIASIDVSRFMAGNTD
;
A
#
# COMPACT_ATOMS: atom_id res chain seq x y z
N MET A 1 -42.62 43.82 -23.04
CA MET A 1 -43.60 43.93 -21.93
C MET A 1 -43.27 42.85 -20.91
N ILE A 2 -42.45 43.15 -19.90
CA ILE A 2 -42.06 42.16 -18.88
C ILE A 2 -43.23 42.05 -17.90
N GLN A 3 -44.06 41.02 -18.06
CA GLN A 3 -45.13 40.73 -17.09
C GLN A 3 -44.50 40.60 -15.69
N ARG A 4 -44.94 41.45 -14.76
CA ARG A 4 -44.48 41.40 -13.37
C ARG A 4 -44.90 40.05 -12.79
N ILE A 5 -43.92 39.18 -12.54
CA ILE A 5 -44.12 37.93 -11.82
C ILE A 5 -44.92 38.22 -10.53
N PRO A 6 -46.05 37.54 -10.29
CA PRO A 6 -46.85 37.70 -9.08
C PRO A 6 -46.01 37.56 -7.82
N LYS A 7 -46.27 38.40 -6.81
CA LYS A 7 -45.61 38.35 -5.49
C LYS A 7 -45.50 36.93 -4.89
N PRO A 8 -46.55 36.08 -4.87
CA PRO A 8 -46.43 34.73 -4.31
C PRO A 8 -45.45 33.84 -5.09
N ILE A 9 -45.40 33.98 -6.42
CA ILE A 9 -44.48 33.22 -7.27
C ILE A 9 -43.02 33.67 -7.02
N ARG A 10 -42.79 34.98 -6.81
CA ARG A 10 -41.46 35.48 -6.44
C ARG A 10 -40.98 34.89 -5.10
N ILE A 11 -41.84 34.87 -4.09
CA ILE A 11 -41.50 34.30 -2.77
C ILE A 11 -41.18 32.81 -2.91
N ALA A 12 -42.00 32.05 -3.64
CA ALA A 12 -41.76 30.62 -3.88
C ALA A 12 -40.42 30.36 -4.58
N ILE A 13 -40.09 31.13 -5.63
CA ILE A 13 -38.80 31.03 -6.33
C ILE A 13 -37.64 31.36 -5.38
N THR A 14 -37.74 32.43 -4.59
CA THR A 14 -36.69 32.80 -3.63
C THR A 14 -36.46 31.73 -2.58
N VAL A 15 -37.52 31.13 -2.04
CA VAL A 15 -37.42 30.03 -1.07
C VAL A 15 -36.77 28.80 -1.71
N LEU A 16 -37.20 28.42 -2.92
CA LEU A 16 -36.62 27.27 -3.64
C LEU A 16 -35.14 27.49 -3.93
N LEU A 17 -34.75 28.67 -4.42
CA LEU A 17 -33.36 29.00 -4.71
C LEU A 17 -32.50 28.98 -3.44
N SER A 18 -33.04 29.49 -2.33
CA SER A 18 -32.38 29.46 -1.03
C SER A 18 -32.18 28.02 -0.54
N LEU A 19 -33.19 27.16 -0.69
CA LEU A 19 -33.06 25.74 -0.36
C LEU A 19 -32.00 25.05 -1.21
N VAL A 20 -31.98 25.28 -2.53
CA VAL A 20 -30.95 24.72 -3.43
C VAL A 20 -29.55 25.17 -3.00
N ILE A 21 -29.37 26.44 -2.65
CA ILE A 21 -28.09 26.96 -2.15
C ILE A 21 -27.71 26.30 -0.82
N ILE A 22 -28.64 26.19 0.13
CA ILE A 22 -28.40 25.53 1.42
C ILE A 22 -28.02 24.07 1.23
N PHE A 23 -28.74 23.33 0.38
CA PHE A 23 -28.42 21.94 0.07
C PHE A 23 -27.08 21.81 -0.68
N GLY A 24 -26.77 22.73 -1.58
CA GLY A 24 -25.48 22.78 -2.27
C GLY A 24 -24.32 23.01 -1.30
N ILE A 25 -24.46 23.97 -0.38
CA ILE A 25 -23.47 24.24 0.68
C ILE A 25 -23.35 23.02 1.59
N ALA A 26 -24.47 22.44 2.02
CA ALA A 26 -24.45 21.24 2.85
C ALA A 26 -23.71 20.10 2.16
N PHE A 27 -23.99 19.85 0.87
CA PHE A 27 -23.33 18.80 0.09
C PHE A 27 -21.81 19.04 -0.04
N LEU A 28 -21.40 20.29 -0.29
CA LEU A 28 -19.98 20.68 -0.32
C LEU A 28 -19.32 20.44 1.04
N ILE A 29 -20.00 20.78 2.15
CA ILE A 29 -19.47 20.51 3.49
C ILE A 29 -19.35 18.99 3.69
N PHE A 30 -20.39 18.23 3.38
CA PHE A 30 -20.41 16.77 3.56
C PHE A 30 -19.31 16.06 2.77
N SER A 31 -19.01 16.50 1.53
CA SER A 31 -17.94 15.89 0.73
C SER A 31 -16.53 16.10 1.32
N HIS A 32 -16.35 17.05 2.23
CA HIS A 32 -15.09 17.31 2.95
C HIS A 32 -15.08 16.73 4.37
N THR A 33 -16.03 15.85 4.72
CA THR A 33 -16.09 15.22 6.05
C THR A 33 -15.44 13.84 6.06
N PRO A 34 -14.76 13.46 7.16
CA PRO A 34 -14.26 12.09 7.35
C PRO A 34 -15.34 11.03 7.17
N THR A 35 -16.57 11.30 7.64
CA THR A 35 -17.72 10.41 7.51
C THR A 35 -18.04 10.05 6.05
N TYR A 36 -17.96 11.02 5.14
CA TYR A 36 -18.16 10.76 3.72
C TYR A 36 -17.11 9.77 3.18
N PHE A 37 -15.84 9.95 3.56
CA PHE A 37 -14.76 9.07 3.13
C PHE A 37 -14.86 7.67 3.72
N ARG A 38 -15.27 7.54 4.99
CA ARG A 38 -15.55 6.21 5.60
C ARG A 38 -16.65 5.45 4.85
N LEU A 39 -17.71 6.15 4.43
CA LEU A 39 -18.79 5.52 3.66
C LEU A 39 -18.37 5.14 2.24
N ARG A 40 -17.54 5.98 1.61
CA ARG A 40 -17.11 5.78 0.22
C ARG A 40 -15.95 4.77 0.10
N TYR A 41 -15.07 4.73 1.10
CA TYR A 41 -13.85 3.95 1.17
C TYR A 41 -13.80 3.26 2.54
N PRO A 42 -14.48 2.11 2.72
CA PRO A 42 -14.64 1.48 4.03
C PRO A 42 -13.31 1.18 4.75
N SER A 43 -12.25 0.89 4.00
CA SER A 43 -10.92 0.57 4.53
C SER A 43 -10.01 1.79 4.76
N ILE A 44 -10.52 3.01 4.60
CA ILE A 44 -9.69 4.22 4.71
C ILE A 44 -9.02 4.36 6.09
N ASP A 45 -9.70 3.94 7.16
CA ASP A 45 -9.20 4.03 8.52
C ASP A 45 -8.50 2.74 8.99
N ASP A 46 -8.43 1.71 8.15
CA ASP A 46 -7.72 0.48 8.48
C ASP A 46 -6.23 0.80 8.68
N ARG A 47 -5.65 0.21 9.73
CA ARG A 47 -4.23 0.34 10.09
C ARG A 47 -3.55 -1.01 9.95
N MET A 48 -2.25 -0.98 9.67
CA MET A 48 -1.45 -2.18 9.67
C MET A 48 -1.31 -2.74 11.08
N SER A 49 -1.26 -4.06 11.18
CA SER A 49 -1.01 -4.76 12.44
C SER A 49 0.31 -5.53 12.36
N GLU A 50 0.84 -5.94 13.50
CA GLU A 50 2.00 -6.82 13.53
C GLU A 50 1.66 -8.17 12.90
N TYR A 51 2.55 -8.67 12.06
CA TYR A 51 2.45 -10.01 11.51
C TYR A 51 2.60 -10.98 12.67
N PRO A 52 1.73 -11.99 12.81
CA PRO A 52 1.82 -12.94 13.92
C PRO A 52 3.13 -13.72 13.83
N THR A 53 4.16 -13.27 14.56
CA THR A 53 5.48 -13.88 14.62
C THR A 53 5.41 -15.13 15.50
N ILE A 54 4.92 -16.23 14.93
CA ILE A 54 5.19 -17.54 15.53
C ILE A 54 6.66 -17.80 15.25
N THR A 55 7.46 -18.08 16.28
CA THR A 55 8.86 -18.53 16.16
C THR A 55 8.88 -19.84 15.37
N ALA A 56 8.83 -19.72 14.04
CA ALA A 56 8.74 -20.84 13.13
C ALA A 56 10.15 -21.42 13.04
N LYS A 57 10.42 -22.47 13.80
CA LYS A 57 11.70 -23.18 13.73
C LYS A 57 11.89 -23.66 12.29
N VAL A 58 12.88 -23.06 11.61
CA VAL A 58 13.27 -23.46 10.26
C VAL A 58 13.88 -24.86 10.35
N PRO A 59 13.33 -25.85 9.62
CA PRO A 59 13.88 -27.20 9.62
C PRO A 59 15.32 -27.23 9.13
N SER A 60 16.15 -28.06 9.76
CA SER A 60 17.59 -28.14 9.46
C SER A 60 17.91 -28.77 8.09
N ASP A 61 16.95 -29.49 7.54
CA ASP A 61 17.00 -30.14 6.22
C ASP A 61 16.59 -29.22 5.07
N PHE A 62 16.14 -27.98 5.35
CA PHE A 62 15.90 -27.00 4.30
C PHE A 62 17.21 -26.61 3.61
N VAL A 63 17.18 -26.52 2.29
CA VAL A 63 18.32 -26.09 1.49
C VAL A 63 18.21 -24.60 1.21
N SER A 64 19.37 -23.94 1.13
CA SER A 64 19.45 -22.48 0.93
C SER A 64 19.70 -22.14 -0.54
N ARG A 65 19.02 -21.11 -1.04
CA ARG A 65 19.32 -20.46 -2.33
C ARG A 65 19.35 -18.96 -2.14
N THR A 66 20.32 -18.31 -2.78
CA THR A 66 20.45 -16.85 -2.78
C THR A 66 20.06 -16.33 -4.15
N LYS A 67 19.24 -15.27 -4.18
CA LYS A 67 18.92 -14.50 -5.38
C LYS A 67 18.80 -13.03 -4.99
N HIS A 68 19.44 -12.15 -5.77
CA HIS A 68 19.45 -10.71 -5.51
C HIS A 68 19.89 -10.36 -4.08
N GLY A 69 20.96 -11.02 -3.59
CA GLY A 69 21.41 -10.82 -2.20
C GLY A 69 20.49 -11.40 -1.11
N ILE A 70 19.31 -11.94 -1.44
CA ILE A 70 18.37 -12.52 -0.49
C ILE A 70 18.55 -14.03 -0.44
N THR A 71 18.91 -14.53 0.74
CA THR A 71 19.02 -15.97 0.99
C THR A 71 17.73 -16.50 1.57
N ILE A 72 17.17 -17.55 0.96
CA ILE A 72 15.91 -18.17 1.36
C ILE A 72 16.13 -19.67 1.53
N LYS A 73 15.51 -20.26 2.55
CA LYS A 73 15.55 -21.71 2.79
C LYS A 73 14.19 -22.33 2.53
N ALA A 74 14.18 -23.48 1.84
CA ALA A 74 12.97 -24.25 1.57
C ALA A 74 13.29 -25.76 1.42
N PRO A 75 12.27 -26.63 1.35
CA PRO A 75 12.46 -28.06 1.12
C PRO A 75 13.29 -28.36 -0.15
N SER A 76 14.16 -29.36 -0.09
CA SER A 76 15.11 -29.68 -1.16
C SER A 76 14.47 -30.16 -2.45
N ASP A 77 13.30 -30.79 -2.36
CA ASP A 77 12.48 -31.25 -3.48
C ASP A 77 11.85 -30.08 -4.27
N CYS A 78 11.82 -28.87 -3.68
CA CYS A 78 11.31 -27.67 -4.33
C CYS A 78 12.38 -26.87 -5.08
N VAL A 79 13.66 -27.28 -5.05
CA VAL A 79 14.72 -26.55 -5.76
C VAL A 79 14.40 -26.53 -7.25
N ASN A 80 14.33 -25.33 -7.82
CA ASN A 80 14.08 -25.20 -9.25
C ASN A 80 15.32 -25.68 -10.03
N PRO A 81 15.22 -26.75 -10.84
CA PRO A 81 16.37 -27.32 -11.56
C PRO A 81 16.77 -26.47 -12.76
N LYS A 82 15.83 -25.66 -13.27
CA LYS A 82 16.12 -24.65 -14.29
C LYS A 82 16.58 -23.45 -13.49
N GLU A 83 17.85 -23.08 -13.57
CA GLU A 83 18.46 -21.94 -12.88
C GLU A 83 17.81 -20.61 -13.29
N SER A 84 16.54 -20.41 -12.92
CA SER A 84 15.81 -19.18 -13.16
C SER A 84 16.43 -18.10 -12.29
N ASN A 85 16.67 -16.93 -12.89
CA ASN A 85 17.20 -15.77 -12.16
C ASN A 85 16.25 -15.30 -11.05
N ILE A 86 14.94 -15.48 -11.23
CA ILE A 86 13.93 -14.97 -10.30
C ILE A 86 13.29 -16.05 -9.42
N ALA A 87 13.33 -17.34 -9.80
CA ALA A 87 12.57 -18.40 -9.14
C ALA A 87 13.49 -19.45 -8.47
N PRO A 88 14.02 -19.19 -7.26
CA PRO A 88 14.92 -20.13 -6.58
C PRO A 88 14.25 -21.47 -6.21
N PHE A 89 12.93 -21.47 -6.00
CA PHE A 89 12.16 -22.67 -5.65
C PHE A 89 10.86 -22.75 -6.45
N LYS A 90 10.56 -23.93 -6.99
CA LYS A 90 9.33 -24.22 -7.74
C LYS A 90 8.99 -25.71 -7.69
N SER A 91 7.80 -26.02 -7.18
CA SER A 91 7.14 -27.33 -7.17
C SER A 91 5.62 -27.15 -7.33
N ASP A 92 4.87 -28.24 -7.25
CA ASP A 92 3.39 -28.21 -7.34
C ASP A 92 2.73 -27.51 -6.15
N TYR A 93 3.39 -27.47 -4.99
CA TYR A 93 2.84 -26.94 -3.74
C TYR A 93 3.54 -25.69 -3.22
N LEU A 94 4.72 -25.36 -3.76
CA LEU A 94 5.51 -24.19 -3.37
C LEU A 94 6.14 -23.53 -4.59
N SER A 95 5.94 -22.22 -4.71
CA SER A 95 6.74 -21.39 -5.62
C SER A 95 7.24 -20.18 -4.86
N ILE A 96 8.52 -19.88 -5.00
CA ILE A 96 9.16 -18.68 -4.44
C ILE A 96 9.77 -17.91 -5.60
N LEU A 97 9.39 -16.64 -5.71
CA LEU A 97 9.96 -15.68 -6.65
C LEU A 97 10.63 -14.57 -5.86
N VAL A 98 11.81 -14.14 -6.30
CA VAL A 98 12.54 -13.01 -5.75
C VAL A 98 12.73 -12.00 -6.87
N MET A 99 12.18 -10.81 -6.67
CA MET A 99 12.33 -9.68 -7.57
C MET A 99 13.07 -8.59 -6.80
N SER A 100 14.06 -7.98 -7.45
CA SER A 100 14.79 -6.82 -6.95
C SER A 100 14.74 -5.80 -8.06
N ASP A 101 14.32 -4.60 -7.71
CA ASP A 101 14.21 -3.47 -8.62
C ASP A 101 14.85 -2.26 -7.94
N SER A 102 15.44 -1.36 -8.73
CA SER A 102 15.85 -0.04 -8.27
C SER A 102 14.66 0.92 -8.36
N GLU A 103 14.55 1.87 -7.43
CA GLU A 103 13.46 2.87 -7.40
C GLU A 103 13.32 3.70 -8.69
N SER A 104 14.33 3.69 -9.58
CA SER A 104 14.32 4.42 -10.86
C SER A 104 13.21 3.99 -11.84
N ASP A 105 12.63 2.80 -11.68
CA ASP A 105 11.80 2.18 -12.73
C ASP A 105 10.29 2.21 -12.44
N LEU A 106 9.86 2.78 -11.30
CA LEU A 106 8.46 2.68 -10.82
C LEU A 106 7.50 3.82 -11.20
N TYR A 107 7.96 4.83 -11.94
CA TYR A 107 7.10 5.97 -12.30
C TYR A 107 6.84 6.05 -13.80
N ASP A 108 5.84 5.30 -14.30
CA ASP A 108 5.17 5.71 -15.55
C ASP A 108 3.71 5.19 -15.66
N ASP A 109 2.86 6.02 -16.27
CA ASP A 109 1.46 5.82 -16.67
C ASP A 109 0.33 5.87 -15.60
N SER A 110 0.10 7.03 -14.97
CA SER A 110 -1.24 7.37 -14.46
C SER A 110 -1.73 8.72 -14.97
N ASP A 111 -3.00 8.78 -15.40
CA ASP A 111 -3.62 9.91 -16.13
C ASP A 111 -3.78 11.22 -15.30
N GLU A 112 -3.51 11.20 -14.00
CA GLU A 112 -3.52 12.39 -13.13
C GLU A 112 -2.17 12.55 -12.42
N PHE A 113 -1.13 12.94 -13.16
CA PHE A 113 0.16 13.30 -12.55
C PHE A 113 0.06 14.65 -11.82
N PHE A 114 0.07 14.60 -10.48
CA PHE A 114 0.43 15.76 -9.68
C PHE A 114 1.95 15.94 -9.71
N SER A 115 2.42 17.17 -9.83
CA SER A 115 3.85 17.48 -9.74
C SER A 115 4.39 17.21 -8.34
N GLN A 116 5.70 16.96 -8.21
CA GLN A 116 6.36 16.79 -6.92
C GLN A 116 6.04 17.94 -5.93
N ALA A 117 6.11 19.20 -6.38
CA ALA A 117 5.78 20.37 -5.56
C ALA A 117 4.32 20.35 -5.03
N GLN A 118 3.38 19.73 -5.75
CA GLN A 118 2.01 19.56 -5.28
C GLN A 118 1.91 18.48 -4.20
N TYR A 119 2.66 17.39 -4.32
CA TYR A 119 2.77 16.40 -3.25
C TYR A 119 3.44 16.99 -2.00
N GLU A 120 4.54 17.71 -2.16
CA GLU A 120 5.20 18.42 -1.05
C GLU A 120 4.23 19.37 -0.34
N HIS A 121 3.44 20.14 -1.10
CA HIS A 121 2.40 21.00 -0.52
C HIS A 121 1.33 20.18 0.22
N PHE A 122 0.85 19.08 -0.36
CA PHE A 122 -0.13 18.20 0.29
C PHE A 122 0.37 17.62 1.62
N PHE A 123 1.58 17.07 1.66
CA PHE A 123 2.17 16.51 2.87
C PHE A 123 2.38 17.57 3.96
N ASN A 124 2.86 18.77 3.56
CA ASN A 124 2.93 19.92 4.45
C ASN A 124 1.55 20.33 5.01
N SER A 125 0.50 20.32 4.17
CA SER A 125 -0.87 20.68 4.58
C SER A 125 -1.46 19.72 5.61
N ILE A 126 -1.08 18.43 5.58
CA ILE A 126 -1.54 17.43 6.54
C ILE A 126 -0.61 17.29 7.75
N GLY A 127 0.52 18.00 7.76
CA GLY A 127 1.51 17.97 8.84
C GLY A 127 2.32 16.68 8.91
N GLU A 128 2.50 16.00 7.77
CA GLU A 128 3.28 14.77 7.65
C GLU A 128 4.51 15.04 6.78
N GLU A 129 5.58 14.28 7.01
CA GLU A 129 6.76 14.31 6.14
C GLU A 129 6.42 13.62 4.81
N MET A 130 6.94 14.18 3.71
CA MET A 130 6.78 13.54 2.41
C MET A 130 7.59 12.24 2.37
N PRO A 131 7.00 11.11 1.96
CA PRO A 131 7.72 9.87 1.77
C PRO A 131 8.95 10.06 0.87
N GLU A 132 10.12 9.62 1.35
CA GLU A 132 11.37 9.69 0.60
C GLU A 132 11.58 8.45 -0.26
N THR A 133 11.08 7.30 0.20
CA THR A 133 11.19 6.01 -0.48
C THR A 133 9.82 5.47 -0.88
N TRP A 134 9.79 4.54 -1.83
CA TRP A 134 8.57 3.79 -2.16
C TRP A 134 8.03 3.01 -0.97
N TYR A 135 8.91 2.52 -0.09
CA TYR A 135 8.51 1.84 1.14
C TYR A 135 7.75 2.79 2.08
N ASP A 136 8.25 4.02 2.25
CA ASP A 136 7.58 5.03 3.08
C ASP A 136 6.22 5.42 2.49
N ASP A 137 6.11 5.49 1.16
CA ASP A 137 4.83 5.77 0.50
C ASP A 137 3.82 4.64 0.74
N LEU A 138 4.26 3.38 0.67
CA LEU A 138 3.43 2.23 1.02
C LEU A 138 2.98 2.27 2.49
N VAL A 139 3.90 2.56 3.41
CA VAL A 139 3.58 2.67 4.84
C VAL A 139 2.62 3.82 5.06
N PHE A 140 2.84 4.98 4.43
CA PHE A 140 1.94 6.11 4.53
C PHE A 140 0.54 5.74 4.00
N LEU A 141 0.45 5.19 2.80
CA LEU A 141 -0.81 4.83 2.16
C LEU A 141 -1.58 3.77 2.96
N ARG A 142 -0.91 2.69 3.38
CA ARG A 142 -1.54 1.54 4.05
C ARG A 142 -1.82 1.81 5.51
N ASN A 143 -0.92 2.52 6.19
CA ASN A 143 -0.99 2.74 7.62
C ASN A 143 -1.40 4.16 7.98
N ASN A 144 -0.75 5.20 7.49
CA ASN A 144 -0.89 6.56 8.05
C ASN A 144 -2.11 7.34 7.51
N LEU A 145 -2.44 7.16 6.22
CA LEU A 145 -3.58 7.80 5.56
C LEU A 145 -4.90 7.38 6.20
N THR A 146 -5.70 8.33 6.65
CA THR A 146 -7.04 8.08 7.23
C THR A 146 -8.10 9.03 6.70
N SER A 147 -9.36 8.74 7.02
CA SER A 147 -10.47 9.65 6.76
C SER A 147 -10.26 11.04 7.36
N GLU A 148 -9.52 11.12 8.47
CA GLU A 148 -9.25 12.38 9.16
C GLU A 148 -8.25 13.26 8.43
N THR A 149 -7.38 12.67 7.61
CA THR A 149 -6.43 13.39 6.74
C THR A 149 -7.14 14.32 5.76
N CYS A 150 -8.43 14.11 5.48
CA CYS A 150 -9.19 14.99 4.58
C CYS A 150 -9.54 16.37 5.16
N ARG A 151 -9.42 16.55 6.48
CA ARG A 151 -9.89 17.76 7.17
C ARG A 151 -9.07 18.98 6.75
N GLY A 152 -9.75 20.05 6.36
CA GLY A 152 -9.10 21.30 5.96
C GLY A 152 -8.43 21.27 4.59
N LEU A 153 -8.48 20.13 3.88
CA LEU A 153 -7.95 20.03 2.53
C LEU A 153 -8.89 20.68 1.52
N HIS A 154 -8.29 21.45 0.62
CA HIS A 154 -8.98 22.16 -0.46
C HIS A 154 -8.21 22.03 -1.78
N GLY A 155 -8.89 22.31 -2.89
CA GLY A 155 -8.25 22.37 -4.22
C GLY A 155 -7.46 21.11 -4.57
N THR A 156 -6.18 21.28 -4.89
CA THR A 156 -5.27 20.21 -5.33
C THR A 156 -5.02 19.18 -4.23
N ASP A 157 -4.78 19.60 -2.99
CA ASP A 157 -4.50 18.71 -1.86
C ASP A 157 -5.66 17.73 -1.63
N PHE A 158 -6.89 18.23 -1.75
CA PHE A 158 -8.08 17.40 -1.62
C PHE A 158 -8.22 16.38 -2.78
N ARG A 159 -7.77 16.74 -3.99
CA ARG A 159 -7.74 15.80 -5.12
C ARG A 159 -6.68 14.72 -4.93
N ILE A 160 -5.49 15.08 -4.45
CA ILE A 160 -4.42 14.14 -4.09
C ILE A 160 -4.93 13.16 -3.03
N TYR A 161 -5.50 13.67 -1.93
CA TYR A 161 -6.09 12.85 -0.89
C TYR A 161 -7.15 11.87 -1.44
N ARG A 162 -8.03 12.33 -2.32
CA ARG A 162 -9.07 11.47 -2.91
C ARG A 162 -8.49 10.38 -3.80
N LEU A 163 -7.41 10.67 -4.54
CA LEU A 163 -6.68 9.69 -5.32
C LEU A 163 -6.06 8.63 -4.40
N MET A 164 -5.32 9.05 -3.38
CA MET A 164 -4.70 8.17 -2.39
C MET A 164 -5.74 7.32 -1.64
N ALA A 165 -6.86 7.91 -1.20
CA ALA A 165 -7.94 7.19 -0.53
C ALA A 165 -8.55 6.10 -1.43
N LYS A 166 -8.72 6.39 -2.73
CA LYS A 166 -9.15 5.40 -3.72
C LYS A 166 -8.11 4.29 -3.88
N SER A 167 -6.82 4.63 -3.97
CA SER A 167 -5.74 3.65 -4.07
C SER A 167 -5.69 2.74 -2.84
N LYS A 168 -5.76 3.30 -1.62
CA LYS A 168 -5.82 2.52 -0.37
C LYS A 168 -7.00 1.54 -0.39
N ASP A 169 -8.20 2.00 -0.72
CA ASP A 169 -9.40 1.15 -0.77
C ASP A 169 -9.30 0.03 -1.83
N LEU A 170 -8.65 0.28 -2.97
CA LEU A 170 -8.38 -0.76 -3.97
C LEU A 170 -7.38 -1.79 -3.45
N VAL A 171 -6.31 -1.34 -2.81
CA VAL A 171 -5.26 -2.20 -2.24
C VAL A 171 -5.81 -3.05 -1.09
N SER A 172 -6.58 -2.47 -0.16
CA SER A 172 -7.19 -3.20 0.96
C SER A 172 -8.17 -4.30 0.55
N LYS A 173 -8.67 -4.28 -0.70
CA LYS A 173 -9.52 -5.37 -1.25
C LYS A 173 -8.71 -6.55 -1.76
N VAL A 174 -7.43 -6.35 -2.06
CA VAL A 174 -6.56 -7.38 -2.65
C VAL A 174 -5.51 -7.91 -1.69
N GLU A 175 -5.15 -7.15 -0.66
CA GLU A 175 -4.13 -7.57 0.31
C GLU A 175 -4.48 -7.19 1.75
N THR A 176 -3.94 -7.97 2.69
CA THR A 176 -3.86 -7.61 4.11
C THR A 176 -2.40 -7.35 4.47
N PRO A 177 -2.01 -6.08 4.70
CA PRO A 177 -0.64 -5.72 5.03
C PRO A 177 -0.35 -5.82 6.53
N TYR A 178 0.87 -6.25 6.86
CA TYR A 178 1.39 -6.37 8.22
C TYR A 178 2.78 -5.79 8.33
N PHE A 179 3.11 -5.19 9.48
CA PHE A 179 4.50 -4.96 9.87
C PHE A 179 5.14 -6.29 10.25
N TYR A 180 6.40 -6.48 9.91
CA TYR A 180 7.17 -7.65 10.31
C TYR A 180 8.46 -7.24 10.96
N HIS A 181 8.65 -7.72 12.18
CA HIS A 181 9.88 -7.58 12.96
C HIS A 181 10.45 -8.96 13.24
N GLY A 182 11.45 -9.36 12.45
CA GLY A 182 12.13 -10.65 12.56
C GLY A 182 13.59 -10.51 12.97
N ASP A 183 14.21 -11.61 13.40
CA ASP A 183 15.61 -11.63 13.82
C ASP A 183 16.59 -11.22 12.71
N ASN A 184 16.21 -11.45 11.45
CA ASN A 184 17.08 -11.23 10.28
C ASN A 184 16.75 -9.94 9.51
N PHE A 185 15.52 -9.42 9.62
CA PHE A 185 15.08 -8.24 8.88
C PHE A 185 13.79 -7.65 9.45
N ASP A 186 13.60 -6.36 9.20
CA ASP A 186 12.32 -5.66 9.32
C ASP A 186 11.73 -5.42 7.92
N GLY A 187 10.42 -5.49 7.78
CA GLY A 187 9.77 -5.30 6.49
C GLY A 187 8.25 -5.32 6.54
N LEU A 188 7.61 -5.45 5.37
CA LEU A 188 6.16 -5.60 5.27
C LEU A 188 5.80 -6.99 4.74
N ILE A 189 4.79 -7.60 5.34
CA ILE A 189 4.17 -8.81 4.80
C ILE A 189 2.79 -8.45 4.26
N CYS A 190 2.58 -8.67 2.97
CA CYS A 190 1.30 -8.43 2.29
C CYS A 190 0.67 -9.76 1.92
N VAL A 191 -0.38 -10.16 2.64
CA VAL A 191 -1.12 -11.41 2.37
C VAL A 191 -2.18 -11.12 1.31
N LEU A 192 -1.96 -11.60 0.08
CA LEU A 192 -2.89 -11.43 -1.04
C LEU A 192 -4.03 -12.46 -1.01
N SER A 193 -3.71 -13.67 -0.58
CA SER A 193 -4.67 -14.76 -0.40
C SER A 193 -4.10 -15.80 0.54
N LYS A 194 -4.88 -16.84 0.87
CA LYS A 194 -4.36 -18.00 1.62
C LYS A 194 -3.14 -18.62 0.94
N LYS A 195 -3.03 -18.55 -0.39
CA LYS A 195 -1.91 -19.13 -1.14
C LYS A 195 -0.76 -18.14 -1.32
N ASN A 196 -1.07 -16.87 -1.58
CA ASN A 196 -0.08 -15.91 -2.06
C ASN A 196 0.26 -14.87 -0.98
N THR A 197 1.55 -14.68 -0.74
CA THR A 197 2.07 -13.71 0.22
C THR A 197 3.31 -13.05 -0.35
N ASN A 198 3.36 -11.72 -0.29
CA ASN A 198 4.53 -10.94 -0.67
C ASN A 198 5.23 -10.48 0.61
N VAL A 199 6.56 -10.65 0.65
CA VAL A 199 7.42 -10.05 1.66
C VAL A 199 8.17 -8.93 0.98
N VAL A 200 7.97 -7.70 1.46
CA VAL A 200 8.61 -6.50 0.94
C VAL A 200 9.73 -6.12 1.90
N ILE A 201 10.95 -6.07 1.36
CA ILE A 201 12.18 -5.73 2.08
C ILE A 201 12.71 -4.45 1.46
N CYS A 202 13.04 -3.47 2.30
CA CYS A 202 13.61 -2.20 1.87
C CYS A 202 14.97 -2.01 2.54
N ASP A 203 15.97 -1.65 1.73
CA ASP A 203 17.25 -1.13 2.17
C ASP A 203 17.27 0.39 1.91
N PRO A 204 16.97 1.21 2.93
CA PRO A 204 16.94 2.66 2.76
C PRO A 204 18.34 3.24 2.54
N VAL A 205 19.41 2.54 2.95
CA VAL A 205 20.79 3.03 2.81
C VAL A 205 21.22 2.99 1.34
N HIS A 206 20.86 1.92 0.65
CA HIS A 206 21.22 1.72 -0.75
C HIS A 206 20.10 2.08 -1.73
N GLN A 207 18.93 2.54 -1.24
CA GLN A 207 17.72 2.83 -2.04
C GLN A 207 17.31 1.65 -2.92
N GLN A 208 17.32 0.45 -2.32
CA GLN A 208 16.94 -0.78 -2.98
C GLN A 208 15.74 -1.41 -2.28
N TYR A 209 14.90 -2.07 -3.05
CA TYR A 209 13.85 -2.91 -2.49
C TYR A 209 13.81 -4.25 -3.21
N ALA A 210 13.28 -5.22 -2.49
CA ALA A 210 13.07 -6.55 -3.02
C ALA A 210 11.74 -7.09 -2.54
N THR A 211 11.08 -7.81 -3.44
CA THR A 211 9.84 -8.52 -3.14
C THR A 211 10.07 -10.02 -3.27
N VAL A 212 9.84 -10.74 -2.18
CA VAL A 212 9.78 -12.20 -2.16
C VAL A 212 8.33 -12.62 -2.24
N MET A 213 7.91 -13.16 -3.38
CA MET A 213 6.57 -13.71 -3.55
C MET A 213 6.57 -15.20 -3.21
N ILE A 214 5.76 -15.58 -2.23
CA ILE A 214 5.60 -16.96 -1.77
C ILE A 214 4.19 -17.42 -2.11
N SER A 215 4.10 -18.43 -2.99
CA SER A 215 2.86 -19.15 -3.31
C SER A 215 2.89 -20.50 -2.61
N CYS A 216 2.21 -20.63 -1.47
CA CYS A 216 2.13 -21.84 -0.66
C CYS A 216 0.82 -21.86 0.15
N GLU A 217 0.09 -22.98 0.14
CA GLU A 217 -1.15 -23.14 0.95
C GLU A 217 -0.88 -23.59 2.39
N ASP A 218 0.28 -24.18 2.65
CA ASP A 218 0.70 -24.56 4.00
C ASP A 218 1.23 -23.32 4.74
N GLU A 219 0.40 -22.78 5.62
CA GLU A 219 0.72 -21.63 6.46
C GLU A 219 1.95 -21.84 7.35
N LYS A 220 2.18 -23.07 7.83
CA LYS A 220 3.35 -23.37 8.67
C LYS A 220 4.61 -23.32 7.83
N LEU A 221 4.61 -23.97 6.65
CA LEU A 221 5.73 -23.93 5.73
C LEU A 221 6.03 -22.50 5.26
N LYS A 222 5.00 -21.74 4.90
CA LYS A 222 5.11 -20.33 4.52
C LYS A 222 5.80 -19.50 5.61
N ARG A 223 5.39 -19.65 6.87
CA ARG A 223 6.02 -18.96 8.01
C ARG A 223 7.46 -19.40 8.23
N GLN A 224 7.78 -20.68 8.05
CA GLN A 224 9.16 -21.17 8.11
C GLN A 224 10.03 -20.58 7.00
N ILE A 225 9.49 -20.42 5.79
CA ILE A 225 10.19 -19.76 4.67
C ILE A 225 10.45 -18.30 5.01
N ILE A 226 9.44 -17.55 5.46
CA ILE A 226 9.57 -16.13 5.84
C ILE A 226 10.63 -15.97 6.95
N ALA A 227 10.56 -16.79 7.99
CA ALA A 227 11.54 -16.77 9.09
C ALA A 227 12.96 -17.18 8.66
N SER A 228 13.10 -17.85 7.51
CA SER A 228 14.41 -18.25 6.96
C SER A 228 15.06 -17.20 6.08
N ILE A 229 14.33 -16.13 5.71
CA ILE A 229 14.84 -15.06 4.87
C ILE A 229 15.99 -14.38 5.62
N ASP A 230 17.13 -14.29 4.93
CA ASP A 230 18.33 -13.58 5.37
C ASP A 230 18.69 -12.54 4.30
N VAL A 231 18.65 -11.28 4.72
CA VAL A 231 18.86 -10.10 3.87
C VAL A 231 20.25 -9.49 4.06
N SER A 232 21.12 -10.11 4.86
CA SER A 232 22.43 -9.53 5.23
C SER A 232 23.29 -9.13 4.03
N ARG A 233 23.26 -9.91 2.94
CA ARG A 233 23.98 -9.58 1.70
C ARG A 233 23.31 -8.46 0.92
N PHE A 234 21.98 -8.51 0.80
CA PHE A 234 21.20 -7.45 0.19
C PHE A 234 21.46 -6.10 0.88
N MET A 235 21.38 -6.06 2.23
CA MET A 235 21.65 -4.88 3.05
C MET A 235 23.11 -4.39 2.99
N ALA A 236 24.03 -5.24 2.52
CA ALA A 236 25.42 -4.86 2.28
C ALA A 236 25.65 -4.32 0.86
N GLY A 237 24.58 -4.09 0.09
CA GLY A 237 24.63 -3.68 -1.32
C GLY A 237 25.09 -4.79 -2.28
N ASN A 238 25.13 -6.05 -1.82
CA ASN A 238 25.54 -7.17 -2.65
C ASN A 238 24.32 -7.83 -3.29
N THR A 239 24.05 -7.46 -4.55
CA THR A 239 22.90 -7.91 -5.33
C THR A 239 23.19 -9.12 -6.23
N ASP A 240 24.41 -9.66 -6.21
CA ASP A 240 24.84 -10.81 -7.02
C ASP A 240 24.27 -12.16 -6.52
#